data_AF-A0A9D9D4D0-F1
#
_entry.id   AF-A0A9D9D4D0-F1
#
_cell.length_a   1.000
_cell.length_b   1.000
_cell.length_c   1.000
_cell.angle_alpha   90.00
_cell.angle_beta   90.00
_cell.angle_gamma   90.00
#
_symmetry.space_group_name_H-M   'P 1'
#
loop_
_entity.id
_entity.type
_entity.pdbx_description
1 polymer ?
#
loop_
_entity_poly.entity_id
_entity_poly.type
_entity_poly.pdbx_seq_one_letter_code
_entity_poly.pdbx_strand_id
1 'polypeptide(L)' 'MDKRNCLIKSINCGLEFTSCIIVGVFVGIFIDKKVQCFPLFLVIFLILGCIAGYFNMMRYIEKNR' A
#
# COMPACT_ATOMS: atom_id res chain seq x y z
N MET A 1 -10.71 18.87 -18.66
CA MET A 1 -9.86 17.75 -18.22
C MET A 1 -10.72 16.49 -18.21
N ASP A 2 -10.37 15.51 -19.04
CA ASP A 2 -11.23 14.36 -19.35
C ASP A 2 -11.50 13.50 -18.11
N LYS A 3 -12.77 13.38 -17.71
CA LYS A 3 -13.21 12.70 -16.45
C LYS A 3 -12.73 11.24 -16.40
N ARG A 4 -12.51 10.63 -17.58
CA ARG A 4 -11.94 9.28 -17.78
C ARG A 4 -10.55 9.13 -17.17
N ASN A 5 -9.68 10.13 -17.33
CA ASN A 5 -8.29 10.06 -16.85
C ASN A 5 -8.19 10.29 -15.33
N CYS A 6 -9.17 10.96 -14.73
CA CYS A 6 -9.25 11.12 -13.28
C CYS A 6 -9.53 9.77 -12.60
N LEU A 7 -10.50 9.01 -13.11
CA LEU A 7 -10.86 7.68 -12.60
C LEU A 7 -9.71 6.68 -12.70
N ILE A 8 -9.00 6.67 -13.82
CA ILE A 8 -7.83 5.79 -14.02
C ILE A 8 -6.73 6.13 -13.01
N LYS A 9 -6.55 7.41 -12.67
CA LYS A 9 -5.56 7.86 -11.67
C LYS A 9 -5.90 7.38 -10.26
N SER A 10 -7.18 7.42 -9.88
CA SER A 10 -7.64 6.94 -8.56
C SER A 10 -7.45 5.43 -8.43
N ILE A 11 -7.75 4.68 -9.50
CA ILE A 11 -7.60 3.22 -9.54
C ILE A 11 -6.12 2.82 -9.49
N ASN A 12 -5.26 3.52 -10.24
CA ASN A 12 -3.81 3.25 -10.21
C ASN A 12 -3.20 3.53 -8.83
N CYS A 13 -3.64 4.58 -8.12
CA CYS A 13 -3.20 4.83 -6.74
C CYS A 13 -3.53 3.66 -5.81
N GLY A 14 -4.72 3.06 -5.96
CA GLY A 14 -5.11 1.85 -5.23
C GLY A 14 -4.29 0.62 -5.63
N LEU A 15 -4.01 0.43 -6.92
CA LEU A 15 -3.19 -0.67 -7.43
C LEU A 15 -1.74 -0.60 -6.96
N GLU A 16 -1.12 0.59 -7.03
CA GLU A 16 0.22 0.82 -6.48
C GLU A 16 0.23 0.51 -4.98
N PHE A 17 -0.84 0.92 -4.29
CA PHE A 17 -0.99 0.68 -2.87
C PHE A 17 -1.09 -0.81 -2.50
N THR A 18 -1.97 -1.54 -3.18
CA THR A 18 -2.12 -2.99 -3.00
C THR A 18 -0.86 -3.75 -3.41
N SER A 19 -0.15 -3.31 -4.45
CA SER A 19 1.09 -3.93 -4.91
C SER A 19 2.20 -3.85 -3.85
N CYS A 20 2.37 -2.70 -3.20
CA CYS A 20 3.32 -2.52 -2.09
C CYS A 20 2.99 -3.42 -0.88
N ILE A 21 1.70 -3.57 -0.54
CA ILE A 21 1.27 -4.49 0.53
C ILE A 21 1.60 -5.94 0.16
N ILE A 22 1.27 -6.37 -1.06
CA ILE A 22 1.52 -7.75 -1.51
C ILE A 22 3.01 -8.07 -1.43
N VAL A 23 3.87 -7.20 -1.96
CA VAL A 23 5.33 -7.38 -1.91
C VAL A 23 5.82 -7.41 -0.47
N GLY A 24 5.32 -6.50 0.37
CA GLY A 24 5.69 -6.42 1.79
C GLY A 24 5.30 -7.64 2.61
N VAL A 25 4.09 -8.15 2.43
CA VAL A 25 3.62 -9.38 3.08
C VAL A 25 4.41 -10.58 2.58
N PHE A 26 4.72 -10.66 1.29
CA PHE A 26 5.47 -11.77 0.72
C PHE A 26 6.92 -11.82 1.26
N VAL A 27 7.60 -10.67 1.30
CA VAL A 27 8.93 -10.53 1.90
C VAL A 27 8.88 -10.77 3.41
N GLY A 28 7.84 -10.25 4.08
CA GLY A 28 7.64 -10.42 5.52
C GLY A 28 7.49 -11.88 5.92
N ILE A 29 6.67 -12.65 5.23
CA ILE A 29 6.50 -14.11 5.45
C ILE A 29 7.80 -14.87 5.18
N PHE A 30 8.55 -14.47 4.15
CA PHE A 30 9.81 -15.13 3.81
C PHE A 30 10.88 -14.93 4.90
N ILE A 31 10.94 -13.72 5.47
CA ILE A 31 11.83 -13.41 6.59
C ILE A 31 11.32 -14.07 7.89
N ASP A 32 10.01 -14.07 8.13
CA ASP A 32 9.40 -14.67 9.33
C ASP A 32 9.71 -16.16 9.45
N LYS A 33 9.61 -16.89 8.32
CA LYS A 33 10.00 -18.30 8.22
C LYS A 33 11.48 -18.56 8.50
N LYS A 34 12.35 -17.60 8.20
CA LYS A 34 13.80 -17.71 8.43
C LYS A 34 14.18 -17.39 9.88
N VAL A 35 13.40 -16.55 10.56
CA VAL A 35 13.81 -15.96 11.85
C VAL A 35 13.14 -16.65 13.05
N GLN A 36 12.07 -17.44 12.87
CA GLN A 36 11.33 -18.15 13.96
C GLN A 36 10.92 -17.27 15.17
N CYS A 37 11.09 -15.96 15.06
CA CYS A 37 10.85 -15.00 16.12
C CYS A 37 9.70 -14.13 15.63
N PHE A 38 8.56 -14.19 16.34
CA PHE A 38 7.34 -13.37 16.29
C PHE A 38 7.06 -12.55 15.01
N PRO A 39 5.80 -12.49 14.51
CA PRO A 39 5.38 -11.91 13.21
C PRO A 39 5.55 -10.39 13.08
N LEU A 40 6.76 -9.88 13.36
CA LEU A 40 7.12 -8.48 13.47
C LEU A 40 7.25 -7.86 12.08
N PHE A 41 7.84 -8.57 11.13
CA PHE A 41 7.94 -8.10 9.74
C PHE A 41 6.58 -8.02 9.06
N LEU A 42 5.66 -8.94 9.38
CA LEU A 42 4.29 -8.88 8.88
C LEU A 42 3.57 -7.64 9.42
N VAL A 43 3.70 -7.34 10.71
CA VAL A 43 3.07 -6.16 11.33
C VAL A 43 3.68 -4.86 10.79
N ILE A 44 5.00 -4.77 10.61
CA ILE A 44 5.66 -3.58 10.05
C ILE A 44 5.24 -3.33 8.60
N PHE A 45 5.18 -4.36 7.76
CA PHE A 45 4.73 -4.21 6.37
C PHE A 45 3.23 -3.95 6.25
N LEU A 46 2.43 -4.47 7.18
CA LEU A 46 1.00 -4.15 7.27
C LEU A 46 0.78 -2.68 7.62
N ILE A 47 1.56 -2.13 8.56
CA ILE A 47 1.50 -0.72 8.95
C ILE A 47 2.02 0.18 7.83
N LEU A 48 3.16 -0.16 7.21
CA LEU A 48 3.69 0.57 6.04
C LEU A 48 2.70 0.56 4.87
N GLY A 49 2.02 -0.56 4.67
CA GLY A 49 0.81 -0.66 3.87
C GLY A 49 -0.18 0.42 4.31
N CYS A 50 -0.88 0.25 5.43
CA CYS A 50 -1.91 1.20 5.87
C CYS A 50 -1.50 2.70 5.73
N ILE A 51 -0.26 3.06 6.05
CA ILE A 51 0.27 4.42 5.87
C ILE A 51 0.35 4.83 4.40
N ALA A 52 0.91 4.00 3.51
CA ALA A 52 1.02 4.33 2.09
C ALA A 52 -0.37 4.51 1.43
N GLY A 53 -1.37 3.75 1.86
CA GLY A 53 -2.74 3.82 1.32
C GLY A 53 -3.46 5.05 1.80
N TYR A 54 -3.30 5.35 3.09
CA TYR A 54 -3.79 6.57 3.70
C TYR A 54 -3.19 7.82 3.03
N PHE A 55 -1.88 7.83 2.78
CA PHE A 55 -1.23 8.93 2.08
C PHE A 55 -1.72 9.12 0.64
N ASN A 56 -1.95 8.02 -0.09
CA ASN A 56 -2.46 8.11 -1.46
C ASN A 56 -3.90 8.64 -1.50
N MET A 57 -4.73 8.25 -0.53
CA MET A 57 -6.10 8.74 -0.37
C MET A 57 -6.13 10.22 0.02
N MET A 58 -5.32 10.64 0.99
CA MET A 58 -5.20 12.05 1.39
C MET A 58 -4.74 12.94 0.24
N ARG A 59 -3.76 12.48 -0.54
CA ARG A 59 -3.26 13.20 -1.72
C ARG A 59 -4.31 13.34 -2.83
N TYR A 60 -5.22 12.37 -2.93
CA TYR A 60 -6.35 12.44 -3.86
C TYR A 60 -7.41 13.46 -3.39
N ILE A 61 -7.70 13.51 -2.09
CA ILE A 61 -8.64 14.46 -1.48
C ILE A 61 -8.12 15.90 -1.59
N GLU A 62 -6.84 16.13 -1.30
CA GLU A 62 -6.23 17.45 -1.31
C GLU A 62 -6.08 18.04 -2.72
N LYS A 63 -5.96 17.18 -3.74
CA LYS A 63 -5.92 17.59 -5.14
C LYS A 63 -7.29 17.90 -5.75
N ASN A 64 -8.37 17.51 -5.06
CA ASN A 64 -9.74 17.74 -5.50
C ASN A 64 -10.40 18.92 -4.77
N ARG A 65 -9.60 19.78 -4.11
CA ARG A 65 -10.00 21.07 -3.55
C ARG A 65 -9.44 22.24 -4.36
#